data_AF-A0A940EYR2-F1
#
_entry.id   AF-A0A940EYR2-F1
#
_cell.length_a   1.000
_cell.length_b   1.000
_cell.length_c   1.000
_cell.angle_alpha   90.00
_cell.angle_beta   90.00
_cell.angle_gamma   90.00
#
_symmetry.space_group_name_H-M   'P 1'
#
loop_
_entity.id
_entity.type
_entity.pdbx_description
1 polymer ?
#
loop_
_entity_poly.entity_id
_entity_poly.type
_entity_poly.pdbx_seq_one_letter_code
_entity_poly.pdbx_strand_id
1 'polypeptide(L)'
;MKKSLPLLCGVLAVGLAAAPGAFAKLPAPAATPEAQAKAAETAAKAAWTTKVETYQLCRAQERVVAHVNAGLTAAGKPVPTPTPTPACADPGPFAFAAPEPPKPIEASGAHSPAPTAGSPPSTNQPSAETHPNTK
;
A
#
# COMPACT_ATOMS: atom_id res chain seq x y z
N MET A 1 -55.92 8.23 -18.56
CA MET A 1 -56.29 8.42 -17.13
C MET A 1 -55.06 8.06 -16.28
N LYS A 2 -54.13 8.99 -16.11
CA LYS A 2 -53.81 9.62 -14.82
C LYS A 2 -54.10 8.73 -13.60
N LYS A 3 -53.05 8.09 -13.07
CA LYS A 3 -52.80 7.98 -11.64
C LYS A 3 -51.30 8.03 -11.46
N SER A 4 -50.87 9.27 -11.29
CA SER A 4 -49.61 9.67 -10.70
C SER A 4 -49.20 8.68 -9.62
N LEU A 5 -48.07 8.01 -9.82
CA LEU A 5 -47.30 7.35 -8.77
C LEU A 5 -46.09 8.25 -8.45
N PRO A 6 -46.25 9.48 -7.92
CA PRO A 6 -45.18 10.13 -7.21
C PRO A 6 -45.13 9.50 -5.82
N LEU A 7 -43.99 9.60 -5.16
CA LEU A 7 -43.83 9.29 -3.73
C LEU A 7 -43.57 7.81 -3.37
N LEU A 8 -42.66 7.16 -4.10
CA LEU A 8 -41.88 6.03 -3.55
C LEU A 8 -40.38 6.12 -3.89
N CYS A 9 -39.87 7.35 -4.04
CA CYS A 9 -38.44 7.67 -4.10
C CYS A 9 -37.96 8.47 -2.87
N GLY A 10 -38.79 8.56 -1.83
CA GLY A 10 -38.43 9.20 -0.57
C GLY A 10 -38.41 8.16 0.54
N VAL A 11 -37.35 8.18 1.35
CA VAL A 11 -37.16 7.38 2.58
C VAL A 11 -36.59 5.96 2.38
N LEU A 12 -35.34 5.89 1.92
CA LEU A 12 -34.37 4.94 2.50
C LEU A 12 -32.94 5.51 2.49
N ALA A 13 -32.81 6.77 2.88
CA ALA A 13 -31.53 7.39 3.22
C ALA A 13 -31.50 7.65 4.73
N VAL A 14 -31.56 6.60 5.53
CA VAL A 14 -31.28 6.65 6.96
C VAL A 14 -30.46 5.42 7.33
N GLY A 15 -29.21 5.66 7.72
CA GLY A 15 -28.49 4.77 8.62
C GLY A 15 -27.27 4.07 8.04
N LEU A 16 -26.13 4.79 7.99
CA LEU A 16 -24.93 4.32 8.69
C LEU A 16 -23.95 5.48 8.95
N ALA A 17 -24.05 6.05 10.14
CA ALA A 17 -22.97 6.65 10.93
C ALA A 17 -21.90 7.48 10.18
N ALA A 18 -22.26 8.70 9.76
CA ALA A 18 -21.30 9.80 9.81
C ALA A 18 -21.30 10.32 11.26
N ALA A 19 -20.53 9.68 12.14
CA ALA A 19 -20.05 10.39 13.31
C ALA A 19 -18.92 11.31 12.81
N PRO A 20 -19.07 12.66 12.81
CA PRO A 20 -17.89 13.49 12.86
C PRO A 20 -17.31 13.23 14.25
N GLY A 21 -16.39 12.27 14.32
CA GLY A 21 -15.57 12.09 15.51
C GLY A 21 -15.04 13.47 15.84
N ALA A 22 -15.40 13.96 17.03
CA ALA A 22 -14.79 15.14 17.59
C ALA A 22 -13.27 14.89 17.53
N PHE A 23 -12.58 15.54 16.60
CA PHE A 23 -11.14 15.69 16.63
C PHE A 23 -10.84 16.66 17.78
N ALA A 24 -11.12 16.21 19.01
CA ALA A 24 -10.31 16.60 20.14
C ALA A 24 -8.87 16.33 19.72
N LYS A 25 -7.97 17.25 20.07
CA LYS A 25 -6.55 17.25 19.72
C LYS A 25 -5.80 16.08 20.39
N LEU A 26 -6.26 14.86 20.13
CA LEU A 26 -5.54 13.64 20.37
C LEU A 26 -4.46 13.56 19.29
N PRO A 27 -3.23 13.19 19.65
CA PRO A 27 -2.20 12.86 18.67
C PRO A 27 -2.84 11.95 17.62
N ALA A 28 -2.62 12.28 16.33
CA ALA A 28 -2.99 11.37 15.25
C ALA A 28 -2.52 9.96 15.67
N PRO A 29 -3.36 8.91 15.54
CA PRO A 29 -2.91 7.56 15.84
C PRO A 29 -1.60 7.39 15.09
N ALA A 30 -0.51 7.20 15.84
CA ALA A 30 0.81 7.14 15.28
C ALA A 30 0.74 6.20 14.08
N ALA A 31 1.31 6.60 12.93
CA ALA A 31 1.41 5.74 11.77
C ALA A 31 2.34 4.58 12.11
N THR A 32 1.87 3.66 12.95
CA THR A 32 2.64 2.52 13.40
C THR A 32 2.94 1.67 12.17
N PRO A 33 4.15 1.12 12.07
CA PRO A 33 4.50 0.21 10.99
C PRO A 33 3.46 -0.91 10.80
N GLU A 34 2.84 -1.37 11.91
CA GLU A 34 1.78 -2.37 11.90
C GLU A 34 0.49 -1.90 11.21
N ALA A 35 0.05 -0.66 11.44
CA ALA A 35 -1.15 -0.11 10.79
C ALA A 35 -0.92 0.09 9.27
N GLN A 36 0.27 0.52 8.88
CA GLN A 36 0.64 0.66 7.47
C GLN A 36 0.70 -0.71 6.76
N ALA A 37 1.24 -1.74 7.42
CA ALA A 37 1.26 -3.09 6.87
C ALA A 37 -0.16 -3.65 6.62
N LYS A 38 -1.11 -3.39 7.52
CA LYS A 38 -2.52 -3.81 7.35
C LYS A 38 -3.26 -3.03 6.27
N ALA A 39 -2.98 -1.74 6.12
CA ALA A 39 -3.50 -0.95 5.02
C ALA A 39 -2.97 -1.46 3.66
N ALA A 40 -1.66 -1.77 3.59
CA ALA A 40 -1.04 -2.32 2.38
C ALA A 40 -1.60 -3.70 2.01
N GLU A 41 -1.82 -4.59 2.99
CA GLU A 41 -2.44 -5.90 2.77
C GLU A 41 -3.89 -5.75 2.23
N THR A 42 -4.65 -4.80 2.77
CA THR A 42 -6.03 -4.51 2.34
C THR A 42 -6.06 -3.97 0.91
N ALA A 43 -5.16 -3.03 0.59
CA ALA A 43 -5.03 -2.49 -0.76
C ALA A 43 -4.62 -3.58 -1.77
N ALA A 44 -3.69 -4.46 -1.39
CA ALA A 44 -3.28 -5.59 -2.23
C ALA A 44 -4.45 -6.56 -2.48
N LYS A 45 -5.22 -6.91 -1.45
CA LYS A 45 -6.42 -7.75 -1.60
C LYS A 45 -7.46 -7.10 -2.50
N ALA A 46 -7.73 -5.80 -2.33
CA ALA A 46 -8.68 -5.07 -3.16
C ALA A 46 -8.25 -5.10 -4.64
N ALA A 47 -6.97 -4.82 -4.92
CA ALA A 47 -6.43 -4.88 -6.27
C ALA A 47 -6.56 -6.29 -6.88
N TRP A 48 -6.26 -7.34 -6.11
CA TRP A 48 -6.42 -8.72 -6.57
C TRP A 48 -7.88 -9.09 -6.83
N THR A 49 -8.81 -8.71 -5.95
CA THR A 49 -10.25 -8.94 -6.15
C THR A 49 -10.74 -8.31 -7.44
N THR A 50 -10.34 -7.08 -7.76
CA THR A 50 -10.70 -6.44 -9.03
C THR A 50 -10.19 -7.23 -10.25
N LYS A 51 -9.01 -7.86 -10.15
CA LYS A 51 -8.50 -8.75 -11.21
C LYS A 51 -9.34 -10.03 -11.33
N VAL A 52 -9.73 -10.64 -10.22
CA VAL A 52 -10.62 -11.81 -10.19
C VAL A 52 -11.98 -11.47 -10.80
N GLU A 53 -12.58 -10.34 -10.44
CA GLU A 53 -13.86 -9.89 -10.98
C GLU A 53 -13.79 -9.70 -12.50
N THR A 54 -12.71 -9.08 -12.98
CA THR A 54 -12.46 -8.91 -14.43
C THR A 54 -12.32 -10.26 -15.13
N TYR A 55 -11.58 -11.20 -14.53
CA TYR A 55 -11.44 -12.55 -15.06
C TYR A 55 -12.80 -13.27 -15.14
N GLN A 56 -13.62 -13.20 -14.09
CA GLN A 56 -14.93 -13.84 -14.05
C GLN A 56 -15.90 -13.24 -15.09
N LEU A 57 -15.88 -11.91 -15.28
CA LEU A 57 -16.67 -11.25 -16.30
C LEU A 57 -16.27 -11.74 -17.70
N CYS A 58 -14.97 -11.81 -17.99
CA CYS A 58 -14.47 -12.35 -19.26
C CYS A 58 -14.94 -13.80 -19.47
N ARG A 59 -14.82 -14.66 -18.44
CA ARG A 59 -15.28 -16.05 -18.51
C ARG A 59 -16.79 -16.17 -18.71
N ALA A 60 -17.58 -15.23 -18.19
CA ALA A 60 -19.02 -15.20 -18.39
C ALA A 60 -19.37 -14.82 -19.84
N GLN A 61 -18.69 -13.84 -20.42
CA GLN A 61 -18.85 -13.44 -21.82
C GLN A 61 -18.55 -14.61 -22.77
N GLU A 62 -17.43 -15.31 -22.55
CA GLU A 62 -17.05 -16.49 -23.32
C GLU A 62 -18.11 -17.60 -23.25
N ARG A 63 -18.71 -17.83 -22.06
CA ARG A 63 -19.80 -18.81 -21.90
C ARG A 63 -21.06 -18.41 -22.68
N VAL A 64 -21.41 -17.13 -22.71
CA VAL A 64 -22.56 -16.64 -23.48
C VAL A 64 -22.32 -16.84 -24.98
N VAL A 65 -21.14 -16.48 -25.47
CA VAL A 65 -20.77 -16.70 -26.88
C VAL A 65 -20.86 -18.18 -27.24
N ALA A 66 -20.30 -19.06 -26.41
CA ALA A 66 -20.37 -20.50 -26.61
C ALA A 66 -21.82 -21.00 -26.66
N HIS A 67 -22.68 -20.53 -25.77
CA HIS A 67 -24.09 -20.91 -25.74
C HIS A 67 -24.85 -20.46 -27.00
N VAL A 68 -24.64 -19.22 -27.44
CA VAL A 68 -25.26 -18.69 -28.66
C VAL A 68 -24.79 -19.46 -29.88
N ASN A 69 -23.48 -19.72 -30.01
CA ASN A 69 -22.93 -20.47 -31.13
C ASN A 69 -23.45 -21.91 -31.18
N ALA A 70 -23.60 -22.56 -30.01
CA ALA A 70 -24.23 -23.87 -29.92
C ALA A 70 -25.68 -23.83 -30.39
N GLY A 71 -26.45 -22.80 -30.00
CA GLY A 71 -27.83 -22.60 -30.46
C GLY A 71 -27.94 -22.35 -31.96
N LEU A 72 -27.04 -21.53 -32.55
CA LEU A 72 -26.99 -21.30 -33.99
C LEU A 72 -26.66 -22.58 -34.76
N THR A 73 -25.69 -23.35 -34.27
CA THR A 73 -25.30 -24.64 -34.85
C THR A 73 -26.48 -25.62 -34.82
N ALA A 74 -27.16 -25.74 -33.68
CA ALA A 74 -28.34 -26.60 -33.54
C ALA A 74 -29.51 -26.17 -34.45
N ALA A 75 -29.64 -24.86 -34.70
CA ALA A 75 -30.65 -24.31 -35.59
C ALA A 75 -30.24 -24.33 -37.09
N GLY A 76 -29.08 -24.89 -37.44
CA GLY A 76 -28.55 -24.89 -38.81
C GLY A 76 -28.23 -23.50 -39.36
N LYS A 77 -28.02 -22.52 -38.47
CA LYS A 77 -27.72 -21.14 -38.83
C LYS A 77 -26.20 -20.91 -38.88
N PRO A 78 -25.69 -20.03 -39.74
CA PRO A 78 -24.28 -19.68 -39.77
C PRO A 78 -23.80 -19.12 -38.42
N VAL A 79 -22.67 -19.62 -37.93
CA VAL A 79 -21.98 -19.08 -36.76
C VAL A 79 -21.06 -17.93 -37.23
N PRO A 80 -21.16 -16.73 -36.64
CA PRO A 80 -20.29 -15.61 -37.01
C PRO A 80 -18.82 -15.92 -36.75
N THR A 81 -17.93 -15.46 -37.64
CA THR A 81 -16.48 -15.54 -37.42
C THR A 81 -16.10 -14.66 -36.23
N PRO A 82 -15.47 -15.19 -35.19
CA PRO A 82 -15.09 -14.40 -34.01
C PRO A 82 -13.97 -13.42 -34.37
N THR A 83 -14.13 -12.17 -33.94
CA THR A 83 -13.04 -11.19 -33.91
C THR A 83 -12.02 -11.63 -32.85
N PRO A 84 -10.71 -11.63 -33.13
CA PRO A 84 -9.70 -12.06 -32.17
C PRO A 84 -9.73 -11.16 -30.93
N THR A 85 -10.12 -11.75 -29.81
CA THR A 85 -10.05 -11.15 -28.47
C THR A 85 -8.88 -11.76 -27.70
N PRO A 86 -8.22 -10.99 -26.82
CA PRO A 86 -7.25 -11.57 -25.91
C PRO A 86 -7.92 -12.60 -24.99
N ALA A 87 -7.21 -13.69 -24.68
CA ALA A 87 -7.72 -14.68 -23.74
C ALA A 87 -7.92 -14.09 -22.34
N CYS A 88 -8.89 -14.63 -21.59
CA CYS A 88 -9.11 -14.24 -20.19
C CYS A 88 -7.87 -14.55 -19.34
N ALA A 89 -7.23 -13.54 -18.77
CA ALA A 89 -6.05 -13.70 -17.93
C ALA A 89 -6.43 -14.06 -16.49
N ASP A 90 -6.01 -15.24 -16.03
CA ASP A 90 -6.19 -15.69 -14.65
C ASP A 90 -5.24 -14.90 -13.72
N PRO A 91 -5.75 -14.23 -12.66
CA PRO A 91 -4.92 -13.48 -11.73
C PRO A 91 -4.04 -14.35 -10.83
N GLY A 92 -4.25 -15.66 -10.81
CA GLY A 92 -3.58 -16.59 -9.92
C GLY A 92 -3.99 -16.43 -8.46
N PRO A 93 -3.39 -17.24 -7.56
CA PRO A 93 -3.64 -17.11 -6.12
C PRO A 93 -3.14 -15.75 -5.60
N PHE A 94 -3.83 -15.20 -4.60
CA PHE A 94 -3.38 -13.99 -3.94
C PHE A 94 -2.03 -14.23 -3.25
N ALA A 95 -1.03 -13.40 -3.57
CA ALA A 95 0.27 -13.40 -2.94
C ALA A 95 0.62 -11.97 -2.49
N PHE A 96 0.89 -11.81 -1.19
CA PHE A 96 1.34 -10.55 -0.61
C PHE A 96 2.61 -10.80 0.20
N ALA A 97 3.70 -10.15 -0.21
CA ALA A 97 4.90 -10.02 0.61
C ALA A 97 4.81 -8.71 1.38
N ALA A 98 4.78 -8.79 2.71
CA ALA A 98 4.78 -7.59 3.54
C ALA A 98 6.05 -6.76 3.27
N PRO A 99 5.94 -5.42 3.17
CA PRO A 99 7.13 -4.58 3.07
C PRO A 99 8.06 -4.84 4.26
N GLU A 100 9.33 -5.12 4.01
CA GLU A 100 10.34 -5.25 5.07
C GLU A 100 10.42 -3.90 5.80
N PRO A 101 10.35 -3.88 7.14
CA PRO A 101 10.52 -2.63 7.88
C PRO A 101 11.90 -2.04 7.52
N PRO A 102 12.00 -0.72 7.30
CA PRO A 102 13.30 -0.10 7.07
C PRO A 102 14.20 -0.47 8.24
N LYS A 103 15.39 -1.04 7.95
CA LYS A 103 16.41 -1.24 8.97
C LYS A 103 16.61 0.08 9.71
N PRO A 104 16.64 0.07 11.06
CA PRO A 104 17.03 1.25 11.80
C PRO A 104 18.31 1.80 11.17
N ILE A 105 18.26 3.07 10.78
CA ILE A 105 19.46 3.79 10.40
C ILE A 105 20.24 3.90 11.70
N GLU A 106 21.10 2.93 11.99
CA GLU A 106 22.04 3.05 13.09
C GLU A 106 22.85 4.29 12.77
N ALA A 107 22.60 5.36 13.53
CA ALA A 107 23.44 6.52 13.57
C ALA A 107 24.80 6.05 14.12
N SER A 108 25.63 5.53 13.21
CA SER A 108 27.05 5.33 13.43
C SER A 108 27.64 6.70 13.71
N GLY A 109 27.81 6.99 14.99
CA GLY A 109 28.24 8.30 15.47
C GLY A 109 28.07 8.48 16.97
N ALA A 110 28.12 7.39 17.75
CA ALA A 110 28.63 7.52 19.10
C ALA A 110 30.06 8.05 18.95
N HIS A 111 30.23 9.35 19.16
CA HIS A 111 31.54 9.96 19.32
C HIS A 111 32.27 9.14 20.38
N SER A 112 33.27 8.38 19.94
CA SER A 112 34.20 7.71 20.82
C SER A 112 34.72 8.76 21.82
N PRO A 113 34.88 8.44 23.11
CA PRO A 113 35.65 9.32 23.98
C PRO A 113 37.03 9.51 23.34
N ALA A 114 37.53 10.74 23.34
CA ALA A 114 38.82 11.10 22.74
C ALA A 114 39.90 10.10 23.20
N PRO A 115 40.81 9.62 22.31
CA PRO A 115 41.90 8.78 22.74
C PRO A 115 42.72 9.52 23.79
N THR A 116 42.96 8.84 24.91
CA THR A 116 43.81 9.29 26.00
C THR A 116 45.16 9.73 25.44
N ALA A 117 45.62 10.93 25.80
CA ALA A 117 46.90 11.46 25.36
C ALA A 117 48.03 10.47 25.70
N GLY A 118 48.62 9.88 24.66
CA GLY A 118 49.79 9.03 24.78
C GLY A 118 51.03 9.88 25.07
N SER A 119 51.42 9.91 26.34
CA SER A 119 52.69 10.44 26.89
C SER A 119 52.86 11.98 26.86
N PRO A 120 53.23 12.61 28.00
CA PRO A 120 53.66 14.01 28.00
C PRO A 120 55.03 14.14 27.28
N PRO A 121 55.32 15.24 26.57
CA PRO A 121 56.67 15.48 26.07
C PRO A 121 57.60 15.76 27.26
N SER A 122 58.25 14.72 27.75
CA SER A 122 59.29 14.86 28.77
C SER A 122 60.54 15.41 28.10
N THR A 123 60.79 16.70 28.25
CA THR A 123 62.06 17.33 27.86
C THR A 123 62.89 17.58 29.13
N ASN A 124 64.21 17.38 29.07
CA ASN A 124 65.13 17.70 30.18
C ASN A 124 65.58 19.16 30.14
N GLN A 125 64.69 20.09 29.79
CA GLN A 125 65.04 21.51 29.77
C GLN A 125 64.80 22.11 31.18
N PRO A 126 65.82 22.66 31.86
CA PRO A 126 65.62 23.34 33.14
C PRO A 126 64.69 24.55 32.97
N SER A 127 63.70 24.69 33.85
CA SER A 127 62.65 25.73 33.77
C SER A 127 63.15 27.19 33.84
N ALA A 128 64.44 27.42 34.11
CA ALA A 128 65.03 28.76 34.12
C ALA A 128 65.19 29.37 32.71
N GLU A 129 65.16 28.56 31.64
CA GLU A 129 65.40 29.03 30.27
C GLU A 129 64.13 29.47 29.52
N THR A 130 62.93 29.18 30.05
CA THR A 130 61.65 29.46 29.35
C THR A 130 60.91 30.71 29.85
N HIS A 131 61.44 31.40 30.87
CA HIS A 131 60.85 32.62 31.42
C HIS A 131 61.92 33.71 31.58
N PRO A 132 62.18 34.56 30.57
CA PRO A 132 62.98 35.76 30.78
C PRO A 132 62.23 36.68 31.75
N ASN A 133 62.76 36.81 32.97
CA ASN A 133 62.28 37.69 34.01
C ASN A 133 62.42 39.14 33.53
N THR A 134 61.32 39.77 33.15
CA THR A 134 61.33 41.19 32.79
C THR A 134 60.93 41.99 34.02
N LYS A 135 61.88 42.81 34.47
CA LYS A 135 61.84 43.75 35.58
C LYS A 135 60.80 44.86 35.41
#